data_AF-A0A6B3TNI2-F1
#
_entry.id   AF-A0A6B3TNI2-F1
#
_cell.length_a   1.000
_cell.length_b   1.000
_cell.length_c   1.000
_cell.angle_alpha   90.00
_cell.angle_beta   90.00
_cell.angle_gamma   90.00
#
_symmetry.space_group_name_H-M   'P 1'
#
loop_
_entity.id
_entity.type
_entity.pdbx_description
1 polymer ?
#
loop_
_entity_poly.entity_id
_entity_poly.type
_entity_poly.pdbx_seq_one_letter_code
_entity_poly.pdbx_strand_id
1 'polypeptide(L)'
;MGPTLDTWIWVIYYGFFFITFIAAIVASVENLIKRRYSVMTILLIPIFIVMVALNSMNRLDQNEWEYWLTSLLRGELWSWICLLMILYIFFWWMLMIQWRFNKKDKEIKNRSM
;
A
#
# COMPACT_ATOMS: atom_id res chain seq x y z
N MET A 1 -16.85 -22.86 0.04
CA MET A 1 -15.91 -21.79 -0.35
C MET A 1 -16.74 -20.79 -1.12
N GLY A 2 -16.93 -19.58 -0.58
CA GLY A 2 -17.69 -18.53 -1.25
C GLY A 2 -17.01 -18.13 -2.58
N PRO A 3 -17.70 -17.37 -3.44
CA PRO A 3 -17.08 -16.87 -4.66
C PRO A 3 -15.83 -16.04 -4.30
N THR A 4 -14.78 -16.22 -5.08
CA THR A 4 -13.50 -15.51 -4.92
C THR A 4 -13.28 -14.62 -6.13
N LEU A 5 -12.63 -13.47 -5.95
CA LEU A 5 -12.18 -12.69 -7.10
C LEU A 5 -11.27 -13.52 -8.00
N ASP A 6 -11.36 -13.27 -9.31
CA ASP A 6 -10.52 -13.92 -10.30
C ASP A 6 -9.03 -13.84 -9.94
N THR A 7 -8.30 -14.90 -10.24
CA THR A 7 -6.87 -15.04 -9.90
C THR A 7 -6.02 -13.87 -10.41
N TRP A 8 -6.34 -13.29 -11.56
CA TRP A 8 -5.57 -12.16 -12.11
C TRP A 8 -5.63 -10.90 -11.24
N ILE A 9 -6.74 -10.67 -10.52
CA ILE A 9 -6.91 -9.53 -9.62
C ILE A 9 -5.96 -9.67 -8.43
N TRP A 10 -5.82 -10.88 -7.90
CA TRP A 10 -4.87 -11.18 -6.83
C TRP A 10 -3.42 -10.97 -7.26
N VAL A 11 -3.07 -11.35 -8.49
CA VAL A 11 -1.72 -11.14 -9.03
C VAL A 11 -1.39 -9.64 -9.08
N ILE A 12 -2.32 -8.81 -9.55
CA ILE A 12 -2.13 -7.35 -9.59
C ILE A 12 -2.03 -6.79 -8.16
N TYR A 13 -2.94 -7.19 -7.28
CA TYR A 13 -2.98 -6.73 -5.90
C TYR A 13 -1.70 -7.06 -5.14
N TYR A 14 -1.33 -8.33 -5.06
CA TYR A 14 -0.10 -8.75 -4.39
C TYR A 14 1.14 -8.21 -5.08
N GLY A 15 1.14 -8.11 -6.41
CA GLY A 15 2.22 -7.49 -7.18
C GLY A 15 2.44 -6.03 -6.80
N PHE A 16 1.38 -5.24 -6.67
CA PHE A 16 1.47 -3.84 -6.24
C PHE A 16 2.04 -3.69 -4.83
N PHE A 17 1.57 -4.51 -3.87
CA PHE A 17 2.10 -4.50 -2.50
C PHE A 17 3.56 -4.94 -2.44
N PHE A 18 3.94 -5.94 -3.25
CA PHE A 18 5.32 -6.42 -3.34
C PHE A 18 6.26 -5.36 -3.91
N ILE A 19 5.87 -4.69 -4.99
CA ILE A 19 6.62 -3.57 -5.57
C ILE A 19 6.75 -2.42 -4.56
N THR A 20 5.66 -2.09 -3.85
CA THR A 20 5.66 -1.05 -2.82
C THR A 20 6.61 -1.41 -1.67
N PHE A 21 6.64 -2.68 -1.27
CA PHE A 21 7.54 -3.16 -0.22
C PHE A 21 9.02 -3.02 -0.61
N ILE A 22 9.39 -3.48 -1.82
CA ILE A 22 10.75 -3.33 -2.33
C ILE A 22 11.12 -1.85 -2.46
N ALA A 23 10.22 -1.02 -3.03
CA ALA A 23 10.45 0.41 -3.18
C ALA A 23 10.66 1.10 -1.83
N ALA A 24 9.90 0.71 -0.80
CA ALA A 24 10.04 1.26 0.54
C ALA A 24 11.38 0.87 1.20
N ILE A 25 11.86 -0.36 0.99
CA ILE A 25 13.19 -0.79 1.42
C ILE A 25 14.27 0.05 0.75
N VAL A 26 14.24 0.16 -0.58
CA VAL A 26 15.22 0.96 -1.34
C VAL A 26 15.19 2.42 -0.89
N ALA A 27 14.01 3.03 -0.76
CA ALA A 27 13.88 4.41 -0.31
C ALA A 27 14.37 4.64 1.12
N SER A 28 14.28 3.63 1.98
CA SER A 28 14.80 3.67 3.35
C SER A 28 16.33 3.57 3.39
N VAL A 29 16.92 2.69 2.58
CA VAL A 29 18.38 2.49 2.49
C VAL A 29 19.07 3.69 1.85
N GLU A 30 18.53 4.20 0.75
CA GLU A 30 19.12 5.31 0.00
C GLU A 30 18.76 6.70 0.58
N ASN A 31 18.03 6.76 1.71
CA ASN A 31 17.54 7.99 2.34
C ASN A 31 16.84 8.96 1.36
N LEU A 32 16.12 8.42 0.37
CA LEU A 32 15.44 9.22 -0.65
C LEU A 32 14.37 10.11 0.00
N ILE A 33 13.59 9.55 0.92
CA ILE A 33 12.62 10.29 1.72
C ILE A 33 13.03 10.21 3.19
N LYS A 34 12.46 11.05 4.06
CA LYS A 34 12.57 10.87 5.51
C LYS A 34 12.33 9.40 5.86
N ARG A 35 13.38 8.73 6.34
CA ARG A 35 13.43 7.30 6.67
C ARG A 35 12.23 6.80 7.48
N ARG A 36 11.69 7.66 8.35
CA ARG A 36 10.48 7.40 9.14
C ARG A 36 9.27 6.97 8.29
N TYR A 37 9.01 7.63 7.16
CA TYR A 37 7.86 7.31 6.33
C TYR A 37 8.02 5.96 5.62
N SER A 38 9.22 5.64 5.12
CA SER A 38 9.49 4.36 4.47
C SER A 38 9.47 3.19 5.45
N VAL A 39 10.00 3.36 6.67
CA VAL A 39 9.91 2.35 7.74
C VAL A 39 8.47 2.07 8.14
N MET A 40 7.63 3.12 8.25
CA MET A 40 6.19 2.93 8.49
C MET A 40 5.53 2.12 7.37
N THR A 41 5.84 2.38 6.09
CA THR A 41 5.30 1.60 4.96
C THR A 41 5.70 0.13 5.04
N ILE A 42 6.96 -0.18 5.37
CA ILE A 42 7.47 -1.55 5.54
C ILE A 42 6.71 -2.30 6.63
N LEU A 43 6.35 -1.63 7.73
CA LEU A 43 5.60 -2.23 8.84
C LEU A 43 4.10 -2.34 8.55
N LEU A 44 3.52 -1.35 7.86
CA LEU A 44 2.08 -1.32 7.57
C LEU A 44 1.66 -2.43 6.60
N ILE A 45 2.47 -2.74 5.58
CA ILE A 45 2.13 -3.77 4.58
C ILE A 45 1.83 -5.15 5.21
N PRO A 46 2.70 -5.75 6.04
CA PRO A 46 2.40 -7.05 6.66
C PRO A 46 1.23 -6.99 7.64
N ILE A 47 1.09 -5.89 8.40
CA ILE A 47 -0.05 -5.70 9.32
C ILE A 47 -1.36 -5.69 8.54
N PHE A 48 -1.38 -5.00 7.39
CA PHE A 48 -2.54 -4.91 6.52
C PHE A 48 -2.92 -6.27 5.97
N ILE A 49 -1.95 -7.03 5.45
CA ILE A 49 -2.18 -8.38 4.91
C ILE A 49 -2.76 -9.30 5.99
N VAL A 50 -2.19 -9.29 7.20
CA VAL A 50 -2.67 -10.12 8.32
C VAL A 50 -4.09 -9.71 8.75
N MET A 51 -4.37 -8.41 8.87
CA MET A 51 -5.71 -7.92 9.23
C MET A 51 -6.77 -8.34 8.21
N VAL A 52 -6.48 -8.18 6.91
CA VAL A 52 -7.41 -8.57 5.84
C VAL A 52 -7.59 -10.09 5.81
N ALA A 53 -6.52 -10.88 5.94
CA ALA A 53 -6.59 -12.33 5.97
C ALA A 53 -7.46 -12.84 7.14
N LEU A 54 -7.24 -12.35 8.36
CA LEU A 54 -7.99 -12.80 9.54
C LEU A 54 -9.47 -12.44 9.48
N ASN A 55 -9.82 -11.24 9.01
CA ASN A 55 -11.22 -10.82 8.97
C ASN A 55 -11.97 -11.42 7.77
N SER A 56 -11.31 -11.58 6.62
CA SER A 56 -11.93 -12.17 5.42
C SER A 56 -12.25 -13.66 5.57
N MET A 57 -11.67 -14.36 6.55
CA MET A 57 -12.00 -15.76 6.87
C MET A 57 -13.44 -15.95 7.39
N ASN A 58 -14.09 -14.90 7.88
CA ASN A 58 -15.46 -14.95 8.41
C ASN A 58 -16.54 -14.80 7.33
N ARG A 59 -16.17 -14.92 6.05
CA ARG A 59 -17.08 -14.78 4.91
C ARG A 59 -17.94 -16.04 4.73
N LEU A 60 -19.24 -15.82 4.62
CA LEU A 60 -20.21 -16.86 4.29
C LEU A 60 -20.39 -16.97 2.77
N ASP A 61 -20.98 -15.95 2.12
CA ASP A 61 -21.39 -16.02 0.70
C ASP A 61 -21.01 -14.81 -0.16
N GLN A 62 -20.21 -13.86 0.35
CA GLN A 62 -19.81 -12.65 -0.39
C GLN A 62 -18.39 -12.78 -0.94
N ASN A 63 -18.02 -12.05 -2.00
CA ASN A 63 -16.63 -11.91 -2.48
C ASN A 63 -15.74 -11.16 -1.47
N GLU A 64 -14.40 -11.26 -1.54
CA GLU A 64 -13.48 -10.62 -0.57
C GLU A 64 -13.66 -9.11 -0.57
N TRP A 65 -13.77 -8.56 -1.78
CA TRP A 65 -13.99 -7.15 -2.02
C TRP A 65 -15.33 -6.67 -1.48
N GLU A 66 -16.40 -7.43 -1.76
CA GLU A 66 -17.75 -7.12 -1.30
C GLU A 66 -17.85 -7.19 0.23
N TYR A 67 -17.19 -8.17 0.83
CA TYR A 67 -17.11 -8.29 2.28
C TYR A 67 -16.38 -7.11 2.91
N TRP A 68 -15.23 -6.71 2.37
CA TRP A 68 -14.52 -5.53 2.87
C TRP A 68 -15.37 -4.25 2.69
N LEU A 69 -16.04 -4.09 1.56
CA LEU A 69 -16.91 -2.93 1.31
C LEU A 69 -18.11 -2.90 2.26
N THR A 70 -18.74 -4.05 2.52
CA THR A 70 -19.86 -4.15 3.46
C THR A 70 -19.41 -3.94 4.90
N SER A 71 -18.26 -4.47 5.31
CA SER A 71 -17.64 -4.20 6.61
C SER A 71 -17.27 -2.72 6.77
N LEU A 72 -16.82 -2.05 5.70
CA LEU A 72 -16.57 -0.60 5.70
C LEU A 72 -17.88 0.19 5.92
N LEU A 73 -18.94 -0.16 5.20
CA LEU A 73 -20.26 0.47 5.32
C LEU A 73 -20.92 0.19 6.68
N ARG A 74 -20.66 -0.99 7.26
CA ARG A 74 -21.08 -1.34 8.64
C ARG A 74 -20.31 -0.59 9.71
N GLY A 75 -19.24 0.12 9.35
CA GLY A 75 -18.42 0.88 10.30
C GLY A 75 -17.44 0.01 11.08
N GLU A 76 -17.07 -1.17 10.58
CA GLU A 76 -16.13 -2.04 11.28
C GLU A 76 -14.73 -1.42 11.31
N LEU A 77 -14.17 -1.27 12.52
CA LEU A 77 -12.90 -0.56 12.74
C LEU A 77 -11.75 -1.10 11.88
N TRP A 78 -11.66 -2.43 11.69
CA TRP A 78 -10.60 -3.04 10.89
C TRP A 78 -10.68 -2.62 9.42
N SER A 79 -11.88 -2.45 8.85
CA SER A 79 -12.07 -2.03 7.46
C SER A 79 -11.66 -0.57 7.27
N TRP A 80 -11.97 0.29 8.24
CA TRP A 80 -11.53 1.68 8.25
C TRP A 80 -10.01 1.81 8.42
N ILE A 81 -9.41 0.99 9.29
CA ILE A 81 -7.95 0.92 9.43
C ILE A 81 -7.32 0.50 8.09
N CYS A 82 -7.86 -0.53 7.44
CA CYS A 82 -7.42 -0.97 6.12
C CYS A 82 -7.51 0.16 5.07
N LEU A 83 -8.60 0.92 5.07
CA LEU A 83 -8.75 2.09 4.18
C LEU A 83 -7.68 3.14 4.43
N LEU A 84 -7.43 3.49 5.70
CA LEU A 84 -6.39 4.47 6.08
C LEU A 84 -4.99 4.01 5.66
N MET A 85 -4.70 2.70 5.77
CA MET A 85 -3.43 2.12 5.33
C MET A 85 -3.25 2.22 3.82
N ILE A 86 -4.29 1.97 3.04
CA ILE A 86 -4.28 2.17 1.59
C ILE A 86 -4.02 3.63 1.25
N LEU A 87 -4.74 4.56 1.88
CA LEU A 87 -4.54 6.00 1.68
C LEU A 87 -3.11 6.45 2.02
N TYR A 88 -2.54 5.90 3.11
CA TYR A 88 -1.15 6.17 3.48
C TYR A 88 -0.16 5.68 2.42
N ILE A 89 -0.38 4.50 1.84
CA ILE A 89 0.47 3.97 0.76
C ILE A 89 0.43 4.90 -0.46
N PHE A 90 -0.76 5.38 -0.85
CA PHE A 90 -0.88 6.39 -1.90
C PHE A 90 -0.14 7.69 -1.56
N PHE A 91 -0.26 8.17 -0.33
CA PHE A 91 0.47 9.34 0.15
C PHE A 91 1.99 9.13 0.08
N TRP A 92 2.48 7.95 0.46
CA TRP A 92 3.89 7.61 0.38
C TRP A 92 4.40 7.59 -1.07
N TRP A 93 3.62 7.05 -2.01
CA TRP A 93 3.94 7.11 -3.45
C TRP A 93 4.00 8.53 -3.98
N MET A 94 3.08 9.42 -3.57
CA MET A 94 3.14 10.84 -3.94
C MET A 94 4.44 11.50 -3.47
N LEU A 95 4.87 11.23 -2.23
CA LEU A 95 6.14 11.74 -1.71
C LEU A 95 7.36 11.20 -2.49
N MET A 96 7.35 9.92 -2.86
CA MET A 96 8.40 9.31 -3.71
C MET A 96 8.50 9.99 -5.07
N ILE A 97 7.37 10.20 -5.72
CA ILE A 97 7.32 10.85 -7.03
C ILE A 97 7.83 12.29 -6.93
N GLN A 98 7.35 13.07 -5.96
CA GLN A 98 7.81 14.45 -5.73
C GLN A 98 9.32 14.53 -5.46
N TRP A 99 9.86 13.61 -4.65
CA TRP A 99 11.30 13.58 -4.39
C TRP A 99 12.10 13.31 -5.67
N ARG A 100 11.67 12.35 -6.51
CA ARG A 100 12.34 12.04 -7.79
C ARG A 100 12.35 13.24 -8.73
N PHE A 101 11.23 13.97 -8.82
CA PHE A 101 11.15 15.17 -9.65
C PHE A 101 12.08 16.28 -9.15
N ASN A 102 12.09 16.55 -7.85
CA ASN A 102 12.96 17.58 -7.26
C ASN A 102 14.46 17.24 -7.39
N LYS A 103 14.85 15.96 -7.31
CA LYS A 103 16.23 15.55 -7.54
C LYS A 103 16.65 15.76 -9.00
N LYS A 104 15.79 15.36 -9.94
CA LYS A 104 16.05 15.51 -11.38
C LYS A 104 16.26 16.98 -11.77
N ASP A 105 15.44 17.88 -11.23
CA ASP A 105 15.55 19.32 -11.49
C ASP A 105 16.90 19.90 -11.01
N LYS A 106 17.36 19.49 -9.82
CA LYS A 106 18.68 19.87 -9.28
C LYS A 106 19.84 19.36 -10.14
N GLU A 107 19.76 18.12 -10.62
CA GLU A 107 20.78 17.52 -11.49
C GLU A 107 20.88 18.25 -12.84
N ILE A 108 19.76 18.66 -13.43
CA ILE A 108 19.73 19.43 -14.69
C ILE A 108 20.41 20.78 -14.49
N LYS A 109 20.07 21.52 -13.43
CA LYS A 109 20.66 22.83 -13.13
C LYS A 109 22.18 22.77 -12.91
N ASN A 110 22.68 21.67 -12.34
CA ASN A 110 24.11 21.51 -12.03
C ASN A 110 24.97 21.14 -13.26
N ARG A 111 24.35 20.67 -14.36
CA ARG A 111 25.05 20.36 -15.63
C ARG A 111 25.11 21.55 -16.60
N SER A 112 24.32 22.59 -16.34
CA SER A 112 24.24 23.80 -17.17
C SER A 112 25.12 24.96 -16.69
N MET A 113 25.85 24.79 -15.58
CA MET A 113 26.88 25.71 -15.07
C MET A 113 28.25 25.15 -15.41
#